data_AF-A0A2E0G9T9-F1
#
_entry.id   AF-A0A2E0G9T9-F1
#
_cell.length_a   1.000
_cell.length_b   1.000
_cell.length_c   1.000
_cell.angle_alpha   90.00
_cell.angle_beta   90.00
_cell.angle_gamma   90.00
#
_symmetry.space_group_name_H-M   'P 1'
#
loop_
_entity.id
_entity.type
_entity.pdbx_description
1 polymer ?
#
loop_
_entity_poly.entity_id
_entity_poly.type
_entity_poly.pdbx_seq_one_letter_code
_entity_poly.pdbx_strand_id
1 'polypeptide(L)'
;MSPIPFQKIKLIYYYLTNFAKNPSYLNSSIFDTISAFYSYYFIKREGYVNLFDFYSWDENKIEKTLINDYNWELSNDTTSTWRIGDGTAPFYNYIYLTVAGFTENDTSRSNQIREGKITRDFALAKSYEENSFPRWESIKRCCDTIGIDFDDSINVINKMPRLYNR
;
A
#
# COMPACT_ATOMS: atom_id res chain seq x y z
N MET A 1 -11.27 -13.24 -27.81
CA MET A 1 -9.92 -12.90 -27.34
C MET A 1 -9.66 -11.44 -27.70
N SER A 2 -9.64 -10.52 -26.73
CA SER A 2 -9.42 -9.10 -27.04
C SER A 2 -8.01 -8.91 -27.65
N PRO A 3 -7.84 -8.06 -28.68
CA PRO A 3 -6.53 -7.81 -29.26
C PRO A 3 -5.56 -7.30 -28.19
N ILE A 4 -4.30 -7.74 -28.26
CA ILE A 4 -3.25 -7.27 -27.35
C ILE A 4 -3.09 -5.75 -27.57
N PRO A 5 -3.25 -4.91 -26.52
CA PRO A 5 -3.10 -3.47 -26.66
C PRO A 5 -1.72 -3.12 -27.23
N PHE A 6 -1.66 -2.14 -28.15
CA PHE A 6 -0.42 -1.69 -28.82
C PHE A 6 0.73 -1.38 -27.83
N GLN A 7 0.40 -0.83 -26.67
CA GLN A 7 1.36 -0.56 -25.59
C GLN A 7 2.09 -1.82 -25.10
N LYS A 8 1.40 -2.97 -25.04
CA LYS A 8 2.01 -4.25 -24.63
C LYS A 8 2.98 -4.78 -25.69
N ILE A 9 2.66 -4.60 -26.97
CA ILE A 9 3.57 -4.98 -28.07
C ILE A 9 4.85 -4.14 -28.01
N LYS A 10 4.71 -2.82 -27.80
CA LYS A 10 5.85 -1.91 -27.63
C LYS A 10 6.73 -2.33 -26.45
N LEU A 11 6.11 -2.73 -25.33
CA LEU A 11 6.81 -3.19 -24.15
C LEU A 11 7.57 -4.51 -24.41
N ILE A 12 6.93 -5.49 -25.07
CA ILE A 12 7.58 -6.75 -25.46
C ILE A 12 8.79 -6.49 -26.35
N TYR A 13 8.62 -5.64 -27.38
CA TYR A 13 9.71 -5.27 -28.27
C TYR A 13 10.87 -4.58 -27.53
N TYR A 14 10.56 -3.66 -26.60
CA TYR A 14 11.55 -2.99 -25.77
C TYR A 14 12.36 -4.01 -24.96
N TYR A 15 11.71 -4.95 -24.29
CA TYR A 15 12.40 -5.98 -23.53
C TYR A 15 13.27 -6.84 -24.45
N LEU A 16 12.71 -7.43 -25.51
CA LEU A 16 13.45 -8.27 -26.45
C LEU A 16 14.70 -7.58 -27.01
N THR A 17 14.59 -6.29 -27.34
CA THR A 17 15.73 -5.49 -27.82
C THR A 17 16.82 -5.35 -26.75
N ASN A 18 16.45 -5.14 -25.49
CA ASN A 18 17.42 -5.06 -24.39
C ASN A 18 18.05 -6.42 -24.06
N PHE A 19 17.29 -7.51 -24.09
CA PHE A 19 17.83 -8.87 -23.96
C PHE A 19 18.82 -9.21 -25.07
N ALA A 20 18.55 -8.77 -26.31
CA ALA A 20 19.46 -8.97 -27.44
C ALA A 20 20.75 -8.12 -27.31
N LYS A 21 20.63 -6.88 -26.81
CA LYS A 21 21.78 -5.98 -26.59
C LYS A 21 22.67 -6.43 -25.41
N ASN A 22 22.08 -7.07 -24.41
CA ASN A 22 22.81 -7.62 -23.28
C ASN A 22 22.37 -9.07 -22.98
N PRO A 23 23.05 -10.06 -23.58
CA PRO A 23 22.75 -11.47 -23.37
C PRO A 23 22.90 -11.95 -21.93
N SER A 24 23.56 -11.21 -21.03
CA SER A 24 23.64 -11.60 -19.61
C SER A 24 22.28 -11.62 -18.91
N TYR A 25 21.26 -10.97 -19.50
CA TYR A 25 19.88 -11.07 -19.05
C TYR A 25 19.26 -12.44 -19.37
N LEU A 26 19.81 -13.21 -20.30
CA LEU A 26 19.43 -14.60 -20.56
C LEU A 26 20.10 -15.53 -19.54
N ASN A 27 19.61 -15.51 -18.31
CA ASN A 27 20.15 -16.32 -17.21
C ASN A 27 19.06 -17.17 -16.54
N SER A 28 19.42 -17.87 -15.46
CA SER A 28 18.52 -18.79 -14.74
C SER A 28 17.22 -18.15 -14.26
N SER A 29 17.22 -16.83 -14.00
CA SER A 29 16.04 -16.12 -13.52
C SER A 29 14.87 -16.17 -14.51
N ILE A 30 15.12 -16.38 -15.80
CA ILE A 30 14.06 -16.57 -16.80
C ILE A 30 13.29 -17.84 -16.50
N PHE A 31 13.99 -18.95 -16.25
CA PHE A 31 13.37 -20.22 -15.91
C PHE A 31 12.67 -20.13 -14.55
N ASP A 32 13.27 -19.46 -13.57
CA ASP A 32 12.63 -19.22 -12.26
C ASP A 32 11.33 -18.43 -12.41
N THR A 33 11.34 -17.37 -13.23
CA THR A 33 10.16 -16.53 -13.49
C THR A 33 9.06 -17.32 -14.21
N ILE A 34 9.41 -18.10 -15.23
CA ILE A 34 8.45 -18.96 -15.95
C ILE A 34 7.88 -20.02 -15.02
N SER A 35 8.72 -20.67 -14.21
CA SER A 35 8.31 -21.68 -13.23
C SER A 35 7.38 -21.09 -12.16
N ALA A 36 7.70 -19.90 -11.64
CA ALA A 36 6.86 -19.19 -10.69
C ALA A 36 5.51 -18.79 -11.29
N PHE A 37 5.51 -18.28 -12.54
CA PHE A 37 4.29 -17.96 -13.27
C PHE A 37 3.43 -19.21 -13.48
N TYR A 38 4.05 -20.31 -13.91
CA TYR A 38 3.36 -21.59 -14.08
C TYR A 38 2.77 -22.07 -12.75
N SER A 39 3.56 -22.04 -11.69
CA SER A 39 3.17 -22.45 -10.35
C SER A 39 2.02 -21.61 -9.78
N TYR A 40 1.99 -20.33 -10.07
CA TYR A 40 0.95 -19.43 -9.59
C TYR A 40 -0.37 -19.62 -10.34
N TYR A 41 -0.34 -19.73 -11.66
CA TYR A 41 -1.55 -19.69 -12.50
C TYR A 41 -2.09 -21.06 -12.91
N PHE A 42 -1.24 -22.09 -12.99
CA PHE A 42 -1.62 -23.39 -13.58
C PHE A 42 -1.60 -24.55 -12.58
N ILE A 43 -0.87 -24.43 -11.47
CA ILE A 43 -0.93 -25.44 -10.40
C ILE A 43 -2.17 -25.17 -9.56
N LYS A 44 -3.14 -26.08 -9.63
CA LYS A 44 -4.34 -26.03 -8.80
C LYS A 44 -3.94 -26.25 -7.34
N ARG A 45 -4.32 -25.31 -6.48
CA ARG A 45 -4.12 -25.41 -5.03
C ARG A 45 -5.31 -26.14 -4.42
N GLU A 46 -5.22 -27.46 -4.30
CA GLU A 46 -6.23 -28.27 -3.61
C GLU A 46 -5.92 -28.32 -2.11
N GLY A 47 -6.96 -28.25 -1.26
CA GLY A 47 -6.80 -28.31 0.19
C GLY A 47 -6.09 -27.11 0.82
N TYR A 48 -6.01 -25.97 0.12
CA TYR A 48 -5.49 -24.74 0.70
C TYR A 48 -6.50 -24.16 1.69
N VAL A 49 -6.08 -24.03 2.94
CA VAL A 49 -6.87 -23.49 4.04
C VAL A 49 -6.19 -22.19 4.46
N ASN A 50 -6.90 -21.06 4.40
CA ASN A 50 -6.36 -19.80 4.90
C ASN A 50 -6.73 -19.65 6.38
N LEU A 51 -5.77 -19.25 7.21
CA LEU A 51 -6.03 -18.94 8.63
C LEU A 51 -7.19 -17.95 8.79
N PHE A 52 -7.25 -16.97 7.90
CA PHE A 52 -8.26 -15.90 7.94
C PHE A 52 -9.66 -16.36 7.51
N ASP A 53 -9.82 -17.58 6.98
CA ASP A 53 -11.13 -18.18 6.75
C ASP A 53 -11.80 -18.60 8.07
N PHE A 54 -11.00 -18.87 9.11
CA PHE A 54 -11.46 -19.38 10.42
C PHE A 54 -11.32 -18.35 11.53
N TYR A 55 -10.39 -17.40 11.36
CA TYR A 55 -10.13 -16.38 12.36
C TYR A 55 -10.71 -15.04 11.93
N SER A 56 -11.77 -14.61 12.61
CA SER A 56 -12.41 -13.33 12.34
C SER A 56 -11.49 -12.17 12.71
N TRP A 57 -11.40 -11.17 11.84
CA TRP A 57 -10.73 -9.91 12.17
C TRP A 57 -11.40 -9.22 13.38
N ASP A 58 -10.60 -8.93 14.42
CA ASP A 58 -10.93 -8.12 15.59
C ASP A 58 -9.69 -7.27 15.93
N GLU A 59 -9.72 -6.02 15.51
CA GLU A 59 -8.60 -5.08 15.66
C GLU A 59 -8.19 -4.89 17.12
N ASN A 60 -9.16 -4.74 18.04
CA ASN A 60 -8.87 -4.54 19.45
C ASN A 60 -8.16 -5.75 20.07
N LYS A 61 -8.60 -6.97 19.71
CA LYS A 61 -7.94 -8.19 20.18
C LYS A 61 -6.53 -8.31 19.61
N ILE A 62 -6.37 -8.04 18.32
CA ILE A 62 -5.08 -8.11 17.63
C ILE A 62 -4.10 -7.11 18.23
N GLU A 63 -4.48 -5.84 18.36
CA GLU A 63 -3.62 -4.79 18.92
C GLU A 63 -3.22 -5.11 20.36
N LYS A 64 -4.16 -5.53 21.22
CA LYS A 64 -3.84 -5.92 22.59
C LYS A 64 -2.86 -7.08 22.65
N THR A 65 -3.04 -8.12 21.84
CA THR A 65 -2.11 -9.25 21.78
C THR A 65 -0.73 -8.79 21.32
N LEU A 66 -0.64 -8.00 20.25
CA LEU A 66 0.65 -7.51 19.74
C LEU A 66 1.37 -6.63 20.77
N ILE A 67 0.67 -5.67 21.38
CA ILE A 67 1.26 -4.72 22.32
C ILE A 67 1.65 -5.43 23.64
N ASN A 68 0.76 -6.22 24.23
CA ASN A 68 0.97 -6.76 25.57
C ASN A 68 1.79 -8.05 25.58
N ASP A 69 1.60 -8.93 24.58
CA ASP A 69 2.18 -10.26 24.60
C ASP A 69 3.48 -10.33 23.76
N TYR A 70 3.61 -9.45 22.75
CA TYR A 70 4.76 -9.42 21.85
C TYR A 70 5.60 -8.14 21.95
N ASN A 71 5.25 -7.22 22.85
CA ASN A 71 5.95 -5.94 23.03
C ASN A 71 6.13 -5.18 21.69
N TRP A 72 5.08 -5.17 20.88
CA TRP A 72 5.09 -4.57 19.55
C TRP A 72 5.33 -3.06 19.64
N GLU A 73 6.28 -2.55 18.84
CA GLU A 73 6.64 -1.14 18.81
C GLU A 73 5.55 -0.31 18.11
N LEU A 74 5.21 0.83 18.71
CA LEU A 74 4.26 1.79 18.16
C LEU A 74 5.00 3.02 17.64
N SER A 75 4.37 3.72 16.70
CA SER A 75 4.91 4.98 16.21
C SER A 75 4.47 6.13 17.12
N ASN A 76 5.36 7.09 17.36
CA ASN A 76 5.04 8.27 18.17
C ASN A 76 4.25 9.34 17.40
N ASP A 77 4.13 9.19 16.09
CA ASP A 77 3.51 10.18 15.19
C ASP A 77 2.08 9.81 14.75
N THR A 78 1.52 8.69 15.24
CA THR A 78 0.15 8.27 14.97
C THR A 78 -0.42 7.42 16.11
N THR A 79 -1.74 7.46 16.30
CA THR A 79 -2.45 6.56 17.23
C THR A 79 -2.82 5.22 16.59
N SER A 80 -2.65 5.10 15.27
CA SER A 80 -2.95 3.91 14.50
C SER A 80 -1.77 2.94 14.51
N THR A 81 -2.04 1.63 14.63
CA THR A 81 -1.03 0.59 14.47
C THR A 81 -0.78 0.23 12.99
N TRP A 82 -1.62 0.76 12.09
CA TRP A 82 -1.55 0.48 10.66
C TRP A 82 -0.41 1.23 9.99
N ARG A 83 0.36 0.52 9.14
CA ARG A 83 1.39 1.09 8.26
C ARG A 83 2.47 1.91 9.00
N ILE A 84 2.69 1.63 10.28
CA ILE A 84 3.73 2.31 11.07
C ILE A 84 5.16 1.97 10.62
N GLY A 85 5.37 0.82 9.97
CA GLY A 85 6.66 0.41 9.39
C GLY A 85 6.87 0.81 7.93
N ASP A 86 5.87 1.43 7.29
CA ASP A 86 5.95 1.85 5.89
C ASP A 86 6.32 3.34 5.84
N GLY A 87 7.58 3.62 5.53
CA GLY A 87 8.07 5.00 5.43
C GLY A 87 7.41 5.83 4.33
N THR A 88 6.75 5.20 3.36
CA THR A 88 6.08 5.90 2.25
C THR A 88 4.62 6.22 2.54
N ALA A 89 4.00 5.49 3.48
CA ALA A 89 2.59 5.67 3.83
C ALA A 89 2.21 7.08 4.25
N PRO A 90 2.97 7.72 5.16
CA PRO A 90 2.80 9.14 5.47
C PRO A 90 2.79 10.05 4.24
N PHE A 91 3.68 9.81 3.27
CA PHE A 91 3.86 10.67 2.10
C PHE A 91 2.67 10.56 1.13
N TYR A 92 2.27 9.34 0.75
CA TYR A 92 1.13 9.20 -0.16
C TYR A 92 -0.21 9.53 0.51
N ASN A 93 -0.37 9.26 1.81
CA ASN A 93 -1.58 9.63 2.53
C ASN A 93 -1.71 11.15 2.65
N TYR A 94 -0.59 11.88 2.80
CA TYR A 94 -0.61 13.33 2.70
C TYR A 94 -1.14 13.79 1.33
N ILE A 95 -0.65 13.19 0.24
CA ILE A 95 -1.16 13.50 -1.12
C ILE A 95 -2.65 13.21 -1.23
N TYR A 96 -3.10 12.01 -0.82
CA TYR A 96 -4.49 11.60 -0.93
C TYR A 96 -5.42 12.48 -0.10
N LEU A 97 -5.07 12.76 1.15
CA LEU A 97 -5.88 13.61 2.01
C LEU A 97 -5.96 15.03 1.42
N THR A 98 -4.81 15.53 0.97
CA THR A 98 -4.68 16.89 0.49
C THR A 98 -5.45 17.06 -0.83
N VAL A 99 -5.34 16.14 -1.79
CA VAL A 99 -5.96 16.21 -3.13
C VAL A 99 -7.40 15.69 -3.17
N ALA A 100 -7.67 14.57 -2.51
CA ALA A 100 -8.92 13.80 -2.65
C ALA A 100 -9.77 13.77 -1.37
N GLY A 101 -9.23 14.19 -0.21
CA GLY A 101 -10.00 14.29 1.04
C GLY A 101 -10.13 12.98 1.82
N PHE A 102 -9.33 11.97 1.50
CA PHE A 102 -9.28 10.69 2.22
C PHE A 102 -7.87 10.09 2.19
N THR A 103 -7.59 9.10 3.03
CA THR A 103 -6.34 8.34 3.08
C THR A 103 -6.61 6.84 2.91
N GLU A 104 -5.56 6.02 2.95
CA GLU A 104 -5.74 4.57 3.03
C GLU A 104 -6.49 4.12 4.29
N ASN A 105 -6.43 4.90 5.38
CA ASN A 105 -7.14 4.58 6.62
C ASN A 105 -8.65 4.54 6.36
N ASP A 106 -9.18 5.47 5.57
CA ASP A 106 -10.59 5.49 5.18
C ASP A 106 -11.00 4.24 4.40
N THR A 107 -10.10 3.69 3.58
CA THR A 107 -10.33 2.43 2.87
C THR A 107 -10.42 1.26 3.85
N SER A 108 -9.51 1.20 4.83
CA SER A 108 -9.53 0.19 5.90
C SER A 108 -10.81 0.28 6.75
N ARG A 109 -11.18 1.48 7.21
CA ARG A 109 -12.42 1.72 7.97
C ARG A 109 -13.66 1.36 7.15
N SER A 110 -13.66 1.68 5.85
CA SER A 110 -14.74 1.29 4.92
C SER A 110 -14.89 -0.23 4.78
N ASN A 111 -13.77 -0.97 4.72
CA ASN A 111 -13.79 -2.44 4.72
C ASN A 111 -14.37 -2.99 6.02
N GLN A 112 -13.94 -2.46 7.18
CA GLN A 112 -14.43 -2.92 8.48
C GLN A 112 -15.94 -2.71 8.65
N ILE A 113 -16.51 -1.63 8.11
CA ILE A 113 -17.97 -1.43 8.07
C ILE A 113 -18.64 -2.51 7.21
N ARG A 114 -18.13 -2.79 6.00
CA ARG A 114 -18.72 -3.81 5.09
C ARG A 114 -18.70 -5.21 5.68
N GLU A 115 -17.63 -5.52 6.43
CA GLU A 115 -17.47 -6.79 7.14
C GLU A 115 -18.21 -6.84 8.48
N GLY A 116 -18.99 -5.81 8.82
CA GLY A 116 -19.77 -5.74 10.06
C GLY A 116 -18.92 -5.68 11.34
N LYS A 117 -17.66 -5.26 11.25
CA LYS A 117 -16.72 -5.23 12.39
C LYS A 117 -16.92 -4.02 13.29
N ILE A 118 -17.29 -2.88 12.70
CA ILE A 118 -17.52 -1.62 13.42
C ILE A 118 -18.71 -0.86 12.84
N THR A 119 -19.26 0.07 13.62
CA THR A 119 -20.32 0.97 13.15
C THR A 119 -19.74 2.08 12.27
N ARG A 120 -20.59 2.67 11.43
CA ARG A 120 -20.23 3.81 10.59
C ARG A 120 -19.75 5.01 11.42
N ASP A 121 -20.43 5.31 12.53
CA ASP A 121 -20.08 6.47 13.36
C ASP A 121 -18.72 6.29 14.03
N PHE A 122 -18.43 5.07 14.51
CA PHE A 122 -17.13 4.75 15.09
C PHE A 122 -16.02 4.81 14.03
N ALA A 123 -16.27 4.25 12.85
CA ALA A 123 -15.35 4.31 11.72
C ALA A 123 -15.02 5.75 11.31
N LEU A 124 -16.04 6.63 11.24
CA LEU A 124 -15.88 8.03 10.88
C LEU A 124 -15.07 8.80 11.93
N ALA A 125 -15.37 8.59 13.22
CA ALA A 125 -14.59 9.18 14.31
C ALA A 125 -13.12 8.75 14.25
N LYS A 126 -12.84 7.47 13.97
CA LYS A 126 -11.48 6.95 13.79
C LYS A 126 -10.78 7.53 12.57
N SER A 127 -11.45 7.59 11.42
CA SER A 127 -10.92 8.26 10.22
C SER A 127 -10.49 9.70 10.51
N TYR A 128 -11.30 10.47 11.23
CA TYR A 128 -10.93 11.83 11.59
C TYR A 128 -9.71 11.89 12.51
N GLU A 129 -9.65 11.05 13.54
CA GLU A 129 -8.50 10.93 14.44
C GLU A 129 -7.22 10.59 13.67
N GLU A 130 -7.26 9.54 12.85
CA GLU A 130 -6.11 9.02 12.12
C GLU A 130 -5.63 9.96 11.00
N ASN A 131 -6.53 10.80 10.47
CA ASN A 131 -6.22 11.79 9.43
C ASN A 131 -5.97 13.20 9.99
N SER A 132 -5.99 13.39 11.32
CA SER A 132 -5.96 14.72 11.96
C SER A 132 -4.68 15.49 11.67
N PHE A 133 -3.53 14.81 11.62
CA PHE A 133 -2.23 15.45 11.52
C PHE A 133 -1.33 14.75 10.50
N PRO A 134 -0.71 15.50 9.56
CA PRO A 134 0.34 14.96 8.72
C PRO A 134 1.54 14.51 9.57
N ARG A 135 2.04 13.32 9.26
CA ARG A 135 3.20 12.69 9.91
C ARG A 135 4.51 13.26 9.38
N TRP A 136 4.77 14.55 9.67
CA TRP A 136 5.84 15.33 9.03
C TRP A 136 7.23 14.72 9.11
N GLU A 137 7.62 14.18 10.27
CA GLU A 137 8.92 13.54 10.45
C GLU A 137 9.09 12.34 9.50
N SER A 138 8.06 11.49 9.42
CA SER A 138 8.07 10.33 8.54
C SER A 138 8.04 10.73 7.07
N ILE A 139 7.28 11.77 6.69
CA ILE A 139 7.28 12.32 5.32
C ILE A 139 8.68 12.85 4.96
N LYS A 140 9.33 13.61 5.85
CA LYS A 140 10.68 14.11 5.66
C LYS A 140 11.68 12.97 5.51
N ARG A 141 11.62 11.97 6.39
CA ARG A 141 12.46 10.77 6.31
C ARG A 141 12.30 10.04 4.99
N CYS A 142 11.07 9.94 4.47
CA CYS A 142 10.80 9.39 3.15
C CYS A 142 11.53 10.18 2.06
N CYS A 143 11.42 11.52 2.07
CA CYS A 143 12.09 12.40 1.12
C CYS A 143 13.62 12.25 1.17
N ASP A 144 14.18 12.26 2.38
CA ASP A 144 15.62 12.08 2.62
C ASP A 144 16.10 10.71 2.09
N THR A 145 15.28 9.65 2.24
CA THR A 145 15.62 8.28 1.81
C THR A 145 15.71 8.15 0.29
N ILE A 146 14.82 8.83 -0.44
CA ILE A 146 14.78 8.77 -1.91
C ILE A 146 15.52 9.93 -2.59
N GLY A 147 16.11 10.84 -1.82
CA GLY A 147 16.93 11.94 -2.32
C GLY A 147 16.14 13.05 -3.00
N ILE A 148 14.96 13.40 -2.49
CA ILE A 148 14.17 14.55 -2.95
C ILE A 148 14.06 15.63 -1.89
N ASP A 149 13.89 16.89 -2.30
CA ASP A 149 13.73 18.02 -1.38
C ASP A 149 12.34 18.01 -0.73
N PHE A 150 12.31 18.05 0.60
CA PHE A 150 11.06 17.99 1.37
C PHE A 150 10.18 19.23 1.11
N ASP A 151 10.74 20.43 1.18
CA ASP A 151 9.96 21.67 1.08
C ASP A 151 9.40 21.85 -0.33
N ASP A 152 10.18 21.58 -1.37
CA ASP A 152 9.72 21.59 -2.76
C ASP A 152 8.61 20.55 -2.98
N SER A 153 8.79 19.32 -2.46
CA SER A 153 7.79 18.25 -2.57
C SER A 153 6.45 18.67 -1.93
N ILE A 154 6.48 19.19 -0.70
CA ILE A 154 5.27 19.65 -0.02
C ILE A 154 4.64 20.84 -0.75
N ASN A 155 5.44 21.77 -1.27
CA ASN A 155 4.95 22.91 -2.06
C ASN A 155 4.26 22.46 -3.35
N VAL A 156 4.80 21.47 -4.05
CA VAL A 156 4.19 20.88 -5.25
C VAL A 156 2.84 20.25 -4.88
N ILE A 157 2.79 19.43 -3.83
CA ILE A 157 1.56 18.75 -3.38
C ILE A 157 0.48 19.77 -2.96
N ASN A 158 0.88 20.85 -2.30
CA ASN A 158 -0.03 21.91 -1.85
C ASN A 158 -0.65 22.70 -3.01
N LYS A 159 0.05 22.80 -4.14
CA LYS A 159 -0.42 23.46 -5.36
C LYS A 159 -1.27 22.55 -6.26
N MET A 160 -1.34 21.25 -5.98
CA MET A 160 -2.17 20.33 -6.76
C MET A 160 -3.66 20.73 -6.69
N PRO A 161 -4.38 20.72 -7.82
CA PRO A 161 -5.83 20.94 -7.84
C PRO A 161 -6.54 19.93 -6.92
N ARG A 162 -7.52 20.41 -6.15
CA ARG A 162 -8.34 19.56 -5.27
C ARG A 162 -9.48 18.95 -6.07
N LEU A 163 -9.82 17.70 -5.76
CA LEU A 163 -10.95 16.99 -6.35
C LEU A 163 -12.28 17.27 -5.63
N TYR A 164 -12.23 17.95 -4.49
CA TYR A 164 -13.37 18.35 -3.70
C TYR A 164 -13.49 19.88 -3.66
N ASN A 165 -14.73 20.34 -3.55
CA ASN A 165 -15.01 21.75 -3.29
C ASN A 165 -14.84 22.02 -1.79
N ARG A 166 -14.19 23.14 -1.46
CA ARG A 166 -14.15 23.67 -0.09
C ARG A 166 -15.43 24.43 0.23
#